data_AF-A0A2V6MVF7-F1
#
_entry.id   AF-A0A2V6MVF7-F1
#
_cell.length_a   1.000
_cell.length_b   1.000
_cell.length_c   1.000
_cell.angle_alpha   90.00
_cell.angle_beta   90.00
_cell.angle_gamma   90.00
#
_symmetry.space_group_name_H-M   'P 1'
#
loop_
_entity.id
_entity.type
_entity.pdbx_description
1 polymer ?
#
loop_
_entity_poly.entity_id
_entity_poly.type
_entity_poly.pdbx_seq_one_letter_code
_entity_poly.pdbx_strand_id
1 'polypeptide(L)'
;MTCNSAHAKSGIALLITLAFVVLLAALVVAFLSRTTNHRLVANTATNETKADQLARGALDIVVGNLKQEISAGSPISSANILPQRSGTPAPGSLPIPNLVRISFQGEATGTAPIPPPAVSSRASRVNSTAPSLNGRSISGARWNSHYLVPRATTSTTLDSTPIATFNAPDWVFVTADGPQVLTPPATGAVGRYAFAIYDEGGLLDINVAGFPYSPKSPASAAAPGVPTTDVGRKGIVALADLTGLPTSPTVITATTSTPGSWHSADSISDCVGWKNYATVQP
;
A
#
# COMPACT_ATOMS: atom_id res chain seq x y z
N MET A 1 15.00 -88.46 -26.55
CA MET A 1 14.90 -87.67 -25.32
C MET A 1 15.14 -86.20 -25.69
N THR A 2 14.16 -85.53 -26.29
CA THR A 2 14.28 -84.14 -26.75
C THR A 2 12.89 -83.52 -26.86
N CYS A 3 12.30 -83.18 -25.71
CA CYS A 3 11.07 -82.38 -25.67
C CYS A 3 11.09 -81.56 -24.37
N ASN A 4 11.18 -80.22 -24.49
CA ASN A 4 10.76 -79.16 -23.53
C ASN A 4 11.65 -77.90 -23.48
N SER A 5 12.09 -77.35 -24.62
CA SER A 5 12.78 -76.04 -24.64
C SER A 5 12.04 -74.92 -25.38
N ALA A 6 10.87 -75.20 -25.96
CA ALA A 6 10.08 -74.19 -26.70
C ALA A 6 9.22 -73.30 -25.78
N HIS A 7 8.63 -73.85 -24.71
CA HIS A 7 7.74 -73.10 -23.81
C HIS A 7 8.47 -72.07 -22.92
N ALA A 8 9.72 -72.34 -22.52
CA ALA A 8 10.52 -71.42 -21.70
C ALA A 8 10.94 -70.15 -22.45
N LYS A 9 11.08 -70.21 -23.79
CA LYS A 9 11.46 -69.06 -24.63
C LYS A 9 10.31 -68.05 -24.80
N SER A 10 9.06 -68.53 -24.87
CA SER A 10 7.88 -67.65 -24.97
C SER A 10 7.62 -66.84 -23.70
N GLY A 11 7.91 -67.39 -22.52
CA GLY A 11 7.76 -66.66 -21.24
C GLY A 11 8.75 -65.50 -21.09
N ILE A 12 10.01 -65.69 -21.50
CA ILE A 12 11.05 -64.66 -21.43
C ILE A 12 10.78 -63.52 -22.43
N ALA A 13 10.31 -63.83 -23.65
CA ALA A 13 9.96 -62.80 -24.64
C ALA A 13 8.81 -61.90 -24.15
N LEU A 14 7.81 -62.46 -23.45
CA LEU A 14 6.73 -61.70 -22.85
C LEU A 14 7.23 -60.75 -21.75
N LEU A 15 8.13 -61.22 -20.89
CA LEU A 15 8.71 -60.39 -19.83
C LEU A 15 9.53 -59.22 -20.38
N ILE A 16 10.35 -59.46 -21.41
CA ILE A 16 11.15 -58.41 -22.04
C ILE A 16 10.25 -57.38 -22.71
N THR A 17 9.25 -57.82 -23.49
CA THR A 17 8.32 -56.89 -24.16
C THR A 17 7.51 -56.06 -23.15
N LEU A 18 7.01 -56.69 -22.07
CA LEU A 18 6.31 -55.97 -21.01
C LEU A 18 7.22 -54.95 -20.32
N ALA A 19 8.47 -55.31 -20.01
CA ALA A 19 9.43 -54.40 -19.41
C ALA A 19 9.71 -53.18 -20.32
N PHE A 20 9.85 -53.40 -21.64
CA PHE A 20 10.01 -52.30 -22.60
C PHE A 20 8.77 -51.41 -22.69
N VAL A 21 7.56 -51.99 -22.68
CA VAL A 21 6.31 -51.22 -22.69
C VAL A 21 6.16 -50.39 -21.42
N VAL A 22 6.47 -50.94 -20.25
CA VAL A 22 6.44 -50.22 -18.97
C VAL A 22 7.47 -49.09 -18.95
N LEU A 23 8.69 -49.33 -19.43
CA LEU A 23 9.73 -48.30 -19.52
C LEU A 23 9.30 -47.18 -20.48
N LEU A 24 8.75 -47.53 -21.64
CA LEU A 24 8.22 -46.56 -22.60
C LEU A 24 7.08 -45.74 -21.99
N ALA A 25 6.14 -46.37 -21.29
CA ALA A 25 5.04 -45.68 -20.62
C ALA A 25 5.54 -44.72 -19.53
N ALA A 26 6.50 -45.15 -18.71
CA ALA A 26 7.12 -44.31 -17.68
C ALA A 26 7.84 -43.11 -18.31
N LEU A 27 8.54 -43.30 -19.42
CA LEU A 27 9.22 -42.23 -20.15
C LEU A 27 8.22 -41.22 -20.75
N VAL A 28 7.11 -41.69 -21.32
CA VAL A 28 6.04 -40.83 -21.85
C VAL A 28 5.38 -40.02 -20.74
N VAL A 29 5.05 -40.64 -19.61
CA VAL A 29 4.47 -39.94 -18.45
C VAL A 29 5.42 -38.91 -17.87
N ALA A 30 6.71 -39.27 -17.72
CA ALA A 30 7.73 -38.35 -17.23
C ALA A 30 7.90 -37.13 -18.17
N PHE A 31 7.92 -37.36 -19.48
CA PHE A 31 7.97 -36.29 -20.47
C PHE A 31 6.75 -35.37 -20.39
N LEU A 32 5.54 -35.95 -20.39
CA LEU A 32 4.29 -35.17 -20.29
C LEU A 32 4.25 -34.36 -19.00
N SER A 33 4.54 -34.97 -17.84
CA SER A 33 4.59 -34.30 -16.54
C SER A 33 5.56 -33.11 -16.55
N ARG A 34 6.76 -33.29 -17.13
CA ARG A 34 7.74 -32.22 -17.27
C ARG A 34 7.23 -31.09 -18.18
N THR A 35 6.63 -31.40 -19.32
CA THR A 35 6.09 -30.39 -20.24
C THR A 35 4.91 -29.61 -19.65
N THR A 36 4.01 -30.25 -18.90
CA THR A 36 2.90 -29.57 -18.24
C THR A 36 3.39 -28.62 -17.16
N ASN A 37 4.37 -29.03 -16.36
CA ASN A 37 4.99 -28.17 -15.35
C ASN A 37 5.66 -26.96 -15.98
N HIS A 38 6.46 -27.16 -17.04
CA HIS A 38 7.09 -26.05 -17.76
C HIS A 38 6.08 -25.06 -18.34
N ARG A 39 4.97 -25.55 -18.89
CA ARG A 39 3.92 -24.67 -19.42
C ARG A 39 3.24 -23.86 -18.31
N LEU A 40 2.97 -24.48 -17.16
CA LEU A 40 2.38 -23.79 -16.01
C LEU A 40 3.32 -22.70 -15.46
N VAL A 41 4.62 -23.00 -15.34
CA VAL A 41 5.64 -22.03 -14.91
C VAL A 41 5.76 -20.90 -15.93
N ALA A 42 5.83 -21.21 -17.22
CA ALA A 42 5.93 -20.20 -18.29
C ALA A 42 4.70 -19.27 -18.33
N ASN A 43 3.50 -19.83 -18.19
CA ASN A 43 2.26 -19.05 -18.13
C ASN A 43 2.24 -18.13 -16.89
N THR A 44 2.68 -18.63 -15.74
CA THR A 44 2.73 -17.85 -14.50
C THR A 44 3.71 -16.68 -14.62
N ALA A 45 4.94 -16.95 -15.09
CA ALA A 45 5.95 -15.92 -15.30
C ALA A 45 5.50 -14.86 -16.33
N THR A 46 4.82 -15.28 -17.39
CA THR A 46 4.26 -14.36 -18.40
C THR A 46 3.17 -13.48 -17.79
N ASN A 47 2.27 -14.05 -16.98
CA ASN A 47 1.20 -13.30 -16.33
C ASN A 47 1.74 -12.33 -15.28
N GLU A 48 2.79 -12.72 -14.55
CA GLU A 48 3.51 -11.85 -13.62
C GLU A 48 4.15 -10.66 -14.35
N THR A 49 4.86 -10.91 -15.45
CA THR A 49 5.46 -9.84 -16.28
C THR A 49 4.40 -8.88 -16.81
N LYS A 50 3.27 -9.40 -17.29
CA LYS A 50 2.12 -8.57 -17.74
C LYS A 50 1.55 -7.73 -16.61
N ALA A 51 1.41 -8.30 -15.42
CA ALA A 51 0.93 -7.59 -14.25
C ALA A 51 1.91 -6.49 -13.79
N ASP A 52 3.22 -6.76 -13.80
CA ASP A 52 4.26 -5.78 -13.47
C ASP A 52 4.28 -4.62 -14.48
N GLN A 53 4.22 -4.92 -15.77
CA GLN A 53 4.13 -3.89 -16.83
C GLN A 53 2.88 -3.02 -16.66
N LEU A 54 1.73 -3.64 -16.38
CA LEU A 54 0.50 -2.91 -16.10
C LEU A 54 0.62 -2.03 -14.84
N ALA A 55 1.25 -2.55 -13.79
CA ALA A 55 1.46 -1.82 -12.53
C ALA A 55 2.38 -0.60 -12.72
N ARG A 56 3.46 -0.73 -13.49
CA ARG A 56 4.35 0.38 -13.85
C ARG A 56 3.63 1.45 -14.67
N GLY A 57 2.87 1.03 -15.68
CA GLY A 57 2.07 1.97 -16.48
C GLY A 57 0.99 2.67 -15.65
N ALA A 58 0.33 1.95 -14.73
CA ALA A 58 -0.61 2.53 -13.78
C ALA A 58 0.05 3.55 -12.85
N LEU A 59 1.27 3.28 -12.38
CA LEU A 59 2.05 4.20 -11.57
C LEU A 59 2.38 5.48 -12.36
N ASP A 60 2.80 5.36 -13.62
CA ASP A 60 3.09 6.51 -14.48
C ASP A 60 1.85 7.38 -14.71
N ILE A 61 0.68 6.77 -14.87
CA ILE A 61 -0.61 7.47 -14.98
C ILE A 61 -0.91 8.24 -13.69
N VAL A 62 -0.82 7.58 -12.53
CA VAL A 62 -1.12 8.20 -11.23
C VAL A 62 -0.16 9.35 -10.95
N VAL A 63 1.14 9.17 -11.19
CA VAL A 63 2.16 10.22 -11.04
C VAL A 63 1.91 11.35 -12.05
N GLY A 64 1.52 11.04 -13.28
CA GLY A 64 1.14 12.02 -14.30
C GLY A 64 -0.03 12.90 -13.85
N ASN A 65 -1.07 12.29 -13.28
CA ASN A 65 -2.22 13.00 -12.72
C ASN A 65 -1.83 13.93 -11.57
N LEU A 66 -0.95 13.48 -10.66
CA LEU A 66 -0.44 14.32 -9.56
C LEU A 66 0.40 15.49 -10.07
N LYS A 67 1.26 15.25 -11.08
CA LYS A 67 2.05 16.33 -11.70
C LYS A 67 1.17 17.34 -12.42
N GLN A 68 0.13 16.88 -13.10
CA GLN A 68 -0.87 17.74 -13.75
C GLN A 68 -1.63 18.57 -12.71
N GLU A 69 -1.99 17.98 -11.58
CA GLU A 69 -2.64 18.69 -10.49
C GLU A 69 -1.75 19.79 -9.92
N ILE A 70 -0.46 19.52 -9.69
CA ILE A 70 0.51 20.51 -9.21
C ILE A 70 0.69 21.64 -10.23
N SER A 71 0.81 21.32 -11.53
CA SER A 71 0.99 22.35 -12.57
C SER A 71 -0.26 23.22 -12.76
N ALA A 72 -1.45 22.61 -12.70
CA ALA A 72 -2.73 23.31 -12.82
C ALA A 72 -3.11 24.09 -11.55
N GLY A 73 -2.54 23.74 -10.40
CA GLY A 73 -2.74 24.42 -9.12
C GLY A 73 -2.07 25.80 -8.98
N SER A 74 -1.64 26.44 -10.07
CA SER A 74 -1.03 27.77 -10.00
C SER A 74 -2.10 28.88 -9.90
N PRO A 75 -1.95 29.88 -9.01
CA PRO A 75 -0.82 30.12 -8.10
C PRO A 75 -0.80 29.16 -6.89
N ILE A 76 0.41 28.76 -6.49
CA ILE A 76 0.62 27.91 -5.31
C ILE A 76 0.25 28.69 -4.05
N SER A 77 -0.60 28.11 -3.23
CA SER A 77 -1.09 28.58 -1.94
C SER A 77 -0.93 27.45 -0.91
N SER A 78 -1.06 27.77 0.38
CA SER A 78 -1.09 26.74 1.43
C SER A 78 -2.21 25.70 1.25
N ALA A 79 -3.24 26.02 0.48
CA ALA A 79 -4.37 25.13 0.21
C ALA A 79 -4.13 24.12 -0.93
N ASN A 80 -3.12 24.32 -1.79
CA ASN A 80 -2.84 23.46 -2.95
C ASN A 80 -1.37 23.02 -3.07
N ILE A 81 -0.57 23.24 -2.00
CA ILE A 81 0.82 22.77 -1.91
C ILE A 81 0.92 21.24 -1.80
N LEU A 82 -0.16 20.59 -1.38
CA LEU A 82 -0.31 19.13 -1.35
C LEU A 82 -1.37 18.71 -2.36
N PRO A 83 -1.29 17.48 -2.91
CA PRO A 83 -2.39 16.91 -3.67
C PRO A 83 -3.68 16.92 -2.84
N GLN A 84 -4.78 17.25 -3.50
CA GLN A 84 -6.10 17.26 -2.92
C GLN A 84 -6.47 15.87 -2.44
N ARG A 85 -6.95 15.83 -1.20
CA ARG A 85 -7.39 14.59 -0.58
C ARG A 85 -8.72 14.15 -1.18
N SER A 86 -8.87 12.86 -1.44
CA SER A 86 -10.12 12.34 -2.00
C SER A 86 -10.33 10.84 -1.78
N GLY A 87 -11.60 10.45 -1.73
CA GLY A 87 -12.03 9.10 -1.43
C GLY A 87 -12.52 9.00 0.00
N THR A 88 -11.96 8.06 0.79
CA THR A 88 -12.47 7.79 2.12
C THR A 88 -11.64 8.34 3.27
N PRO A 89 -12.30 8.82 4.33
CA PRO A 89 -13.76 9.00 4.46
C PRO A 89 -14.25 10.16 3.58
N ALA A 90 -15.56 10.17 3.28
CA ALA A 90 -16.14 11.14 2.35
C ALA A 90 -15.77 12.59 2.72
N PRO A 91 -15.64 13.50 1.74
CA PRO A 91 -15.32 14.91 1.99
C PRO A 91 -16.21 15.51 3.09
N GLY A 92 -15.60 16.17 4.08
CA GLY A 92 -16.30 16.74 5.24
C GLY A 92 -16.35 15.85 6.49
N SER A 93 -15.88 14.60 6.41
CA SER A 93 -15.65 13.73 7.57
C SER A 93 -14.22 13.89 8.13
N LEU A 94 -13.97 13.41 9.35
CA LEU A 94 -12.63 13.36 9.92
C LEU A 94 -11.70 12.53 9.02
N PRO A 95 -10.65 13.12 8.41
CA PRO A 95 -9.81 12.43 7.45
C PRO A 95 -8.98 11.33 8.12
N ILE A 96 -8.69 10.26 7.38
CA ILE A 96 -7.62 9.33 7.78
C ILE A 96 -6.29 10.10 7.61
N PRO A 97 -5.49 10.31 8.68
CA PRO A 97 -4.39 11.28 8.66
C PRO A 97 -3.41 11.13 7.50
N ASN A 98 -3.03 9.89 7.19
CA ASN A 98 -2.02 9.59 6.16
C ASN A 98 -2.63 9.42 4.78
N LEU A 99 -3.93 9.17 4.69
CA LEU A 99 -4.54 8.84 3.42
C LEU A 99 -4.76 10.12 2.63
N VAL A 100 -3.98 10.26 1.56
CA VAL A 100 -4.17 11.36 0.61
C VAL A 100 -5.31 10.98 -0.30
N ARG A 101 -5.22 9.82 -0.97
CA ARG A 101 -6.18 9.51 -2.03
C ARG A 101 -6.35 8.02 -2.27
N ILE A 102 -7.54 7.62 -2.70
CA ILE A 102 -7.79 6.29 -3.26
C ILE A 102 -8.41 6.39 -4.65
N SER A 103 -8.31 5.33 -5.46
CA SER A 103 -9.17 5.19 -6.64
C SER A 103 -10.62 5.04 -6.18
N PHE A 104 -11.46 6.03 -6.49
CA PHE A 104 -12.82 6.10 -5.99
C PHE A 104 -13.78 6.58 -7.08
N GLN A 105 -14.82 5.80 -7.34
CA GLN A 105 -15.73 6.08 -8.45
C GLN A 105 -16.56 7.36 -8.24
N GLY A 106 -16.79 7.77 -6.99
CA GLY A 106 -17.55 9.00 -6.70
C GLY A 106 -16.91 10.26 -7.30
N GLU A 107 -15.60 10.25 -7.54
CA GLU A 107 -14.87 11.31 -8.26
C GLU A 107 -15.23 11.36 -9.74
N ALA A 108 -15.59 10.22 -10.34
CA ALA A 108 -15.78 10.08 -11.78
C ALA A 108 -17.25 10.29 -12.20
N THR A 109 -18.21 9.98 -11.32
CA THR A 109 -19.65 10.24 -11.57
C THR A 109 -20.17 11.53 -10.96
N GLY A 110 -19.32 12.30 -10.28
CA GLY A 110 -19.70 13.61 -9.72
C GLY A 110 -20.61 13.55 -8.49
N THR A 111 -20.77 12.38 -7.86
CA THR A 111 -21.46 12.24 -6.57
C THR A 111 -20.59 12.70 -5.40
N ALA A 112 -19.27 12.67 -5.58
CA ALA A 112 -18.28 13.32 -4.74
C ALA A 112 -17.13 13.79 -5.64
N PRO A 113 -17.37 14.79 -6.50
CA PRO A 113 -16.39 15.22 -7.49
C PRO A 113 -15.17 15.78 -6.78
N ILE A 114 -13.99 15.40 -7.26
CA ILE A 114 -12.77 16.06 -6.83
C ILE A 114 -12.65 17.39 -7.61
N PRO A 115 -12.57 18.55 -6.94
CA PRO A 115 -12.56 19.83 -7.64
C PRO A 115 -11.24 20.03 -8.42
N PRO A 116 -11.24 20.83 -9.49
CA PRO A 116 -9.99 21.28 -10.11
C PRO A 116 -9.09 21.97 -9.06
N PRO A 117 -7.75 21.81 -9.11
CA PRO A 117 -6.95 21.27 -10.21
C PRO A 117 -6.80 19.74 -10.24
N ALA A 118 -7.39 19.02 -9.29
CA ALA A 118 -7.14 17.59 -9.17
C ALA A 118 -7.79 16.78 -10.30
N VAL A 119 -7.10 15.74 -10.74
CA VAL A 119 -7.54 14.88 -11.86
C VAL A 119 -8.26 13.66 -11.31
N SER A 120 -9.48 13.38 -11.76
CA SER A 120 -10.25 12.18 -11.36
C SER A 120 -9.49 10.88 -11.59
N SER A 121 -9.60 9.93 -10.66
CA SER A 121 -9.01 8.59 -10.74
C SER A 121 -9.60 7.70 -11.84
N ARG A 122 -10.73 8.09 -12.44
CA ARG A 122 -11.48 7.32 -13.47
C ARG A 122 -11.87 5.91 -13.00
N ALA A 123 -12.02 5.73 -11.69
CA ALA A 123 -12.41 4.45 -11.12
C ALA A 123 -13.84 4.07 -11.49
N SER A 124 -14.06 2.79 -11.70
CA SER A 124 -15.36 2.19 -12.00
C SER A 124 -16.05 1.74 -10.73
N ARG A 125 -17.38 1.57 -10.76
CA ARG A 125 -18.17 1.22 -9.55
C ARG A 125 -18.06 -0.27 -9.21
N VAL A 126 -16.83 -0.76 -9.09
CA VAL A 126 -16.49 -2.13 -8.70
C VAL A 126 -15.39 -2.06 -7.66
N ASN A 127 -15.77 -2.34 -6.42
CA ASN A 127 -14.85 -2.30 -5.30
C ASN A 127 -13.85 -3.47 -5.36
N SER A 128 -12.62 -3.24 -4.93
CA SER A 128 -11.60 -4.29 -4.90
C SER A 128 -11.92 -5.44 -3.92
N THR A 129 -12.79 -5.21 -2.93
CA THR A 129 -13.30 -6.26 -2.03
C THR A 129 -14.37 -7.14 -2.67
N ALA A 130 -15.03 -6.66 -3.75
CA ALA A 130 -16.01 -7.45 -4.47
C ALA A 130 -15.31 -8.62 -5.20
N PRO A 131 -15.79 -9.87 -5.03
CA PRO A 131 -15.23 -11.01 -5.72
C PRO A 131 -15.28 -10.84 -7.23
N SER A 132 -14.16 -11.11 -7.89
CA SER A 132 -14.11 -11.28 -9.34
C SER A 132 -14.79 -12.59 -9.75
N LEU A 133 -15.01 -12.82 -11.05
CA LEU A 133 -15.65 -14.05 -11.55
C LEU A 133 -14.95 -15.35 -11.12
N ASN A 134 -13.65 -15.28 -10.82
CA ASN A 134 -12.86 -16.39 -10.28
C ASN A 134 -12.85 -16.47 -8.74
N GLY A 135 -13.73 -15.73 -8.06
CA GLY A 135 -13.84 -15.66 -6.61
C GLY A 135 -12.76 -14.83 -5.89
N ARG A 136 -11.81 -14.22 -6.62
CA ARG A 136 -10.71 -13.46 -6.00
C ARG A 136 -11.09 -12.01 -5.72
N SER A 137 -10.71 -11.51 -4.55
CA SER A 137 -10.82 -10.11 -4.14
C SER A 137 -9.62 -9.66 -3.30
N ILE A 138 -9.53 -8.36 -3.05
CA ILE A 138 -8.56 -7.75 -2.13
C ILE A 138 -9.33 -7.29 -0.90
N SER A 139 -9.08 -7.92 0.24
CA SER A 139 -9.72 -7.54 1.50
C SER A 139 -9.22 -6.18 2.01
N GLY A 140 -10.02 -5.49 2.83
CA GLY A 140 -9.59 -4.27 3.51
C GLY A 140 -8.35 -4.49 4.39
N ALA A 141 -8.28 -5.64 5.08
CA ALA A 141 -7.09 -6.03 5.84
C ALA A 141 -5.84 -6.20 4.96
N ARG A 142 -5.98 -6.69 3.72
CA ARG A 142 -4.87 -6.77 2.76
C ARG A 142 -4.45 -5.38 2.26
N TRP A 143 -5.41 -4.48 2.04
CA TRP A 143 -5.10 -3.07 1.73
C TRP A 143 -4.32 -2.40 2.85
N ASN A 144 -4.65 -2.68 4.11
CA ASN A 144 -3.97 -2.09 5.26
C ASN A 144 -2.85 -2.99 5.84
N SER A 145 -2.29 -3.93 5.05
CA SER A 145 -1.17 -4.75 5.53
C SER A 145 0.10 -3.94 5.84
N HIS A 146 0.17 -2.72 5.31
CA HIS A 146 1.22 -1.75 5.57
C HIS A 146 0.96 -0.89 6.83
N TYR A 147 -0.20 -1.03 7.48
CA TYR A 147 -0.59 -0.30 8.69
C TYR A 147 -0.47 1.23 8.58
N LEU A 148 -0.85 1.82 7.45
CA LEU A 148 -0.91 3.30 7.30
C LEU A 148 -2.33 3.82 7.46
N VAL A 149 -3.31 2.93 7.66
CA VAL A 149 -4.67 3.24 8.08
C VAL A 149 -4.87 2.76 9.51
N PRO A 150 -5.53 3.54 10.39
CA PRO A 150 -5.84 3.11 11.73
C PRO A 150 -6.53 1.75 11.74
N ARG A 151 -6.16 0.91 12.71
CA ARG A 151 -6.73 -0.42 12.91
C ARG A 151 -8.10 -0.31 13.58
N ALA A 152 -9.01 -1.22 13.25
CA ALA A 152 -10.33 -1.30 13.90
C ALA A 152 -10.21 -1.63 15.40
N THR A 153 -9.18 -2.40 15.77
CA THR A 153 -8.86 -2.74 17.15
C THR A 153 -7.47 -2.23 17.52
N THR A 154 -7.35 -1.65 18.71
CA THR A 154 -6.08 -1.22 19.31
C THR A 154 -5.42 -2.35 20.12
N SER A 155 -5.85 -3.60 19.90
CA SER A 155 -5.33 -4.79 20.58
C SER A 155 -3.87 -5.05 20.23
N THR A 156 -3.15 -5.69 21.15
CA THR A 156 -1.77 -6.17 20.98
C THR A 156 -1.63 -7.29 19.94
N THR A 157 -2.74 -7.95 19.57
CA THR A 157 -2.77 -8.91 18.47
C THR A 157 -2.67 -8.17 17.13
N LEU A 158 -1.65 -8.49 16.32
CA LEU A 158 -1.46 -7.92 14.99
C LEU A 158 -2.63 -8.27 14.05
N ASP A 159 -3.53 -7.32 13.86
CA ASP A 159 -4.67 -7.40 12.95
C ASP A 159 -4.71 -6.13 12.08
N SER A 160 -4.52 -6.29 10.77
CA SER A 160 -4.50 -5.18 9.83
C SER A 160 -5.90 -4.72 9.41
N THR A 161 -6.97 -5.26 9.99
CA THR A 161 -8.34 -4.80 9.71
C THR A 161 -8.45 -3.29 9.96
N PRO A 162 -8.74 -2.48 8.94
CA PRO A 162 -8.80 -1.02 9.07
C PRO A 162 -10.09 -0.58 9.78
N ILE A 163 -10.09 0.65 10.31
CA ILE A 163 -11.30 1.30 10.85
C ILE A 163 -12.44 1.31 9.82
N ALA A 164 -13.69 1.25 10.31
CA ALA A 164 -14.89 1.12 9.47
C ALA A 164 -15.10 2.27 8.47
N THR A 165 -14.49 3.44 8.70
CA THR A 165 -14.57 4.60 7.81
C THR A 165 -13.67 4.48 6.58
N PHE A 166 -12.72 3.53 6.57
CA PHE A 166 -11.91 3.22 5.39
C PHE A 166 -12.70 2.33 4.42
N ASN A 167 -12.91 2.80 3.19
CA ASN A 167 -13.38 1.94 2.11
C ASN A 167 -12.20 1.54 1.24
N ALA A 168 -12.17 0.28 0.83
CA ALA A 168 -11.13 -0.18 -0.08
C ALA A 168 -11.25 0.53 -1.44
N PRO A 169 -10.12 0.73 -2.15
CA PRO A 169 -10.12 1.31 -3.48
C PRO A 169 -11.01 0.56 -4.50
N ASP A 170 -11.59 1.32 -5.42
CA ASP A 170 -12.35 0.81 -6.57
C ASP A 170 -11.43 0.53 -7.76
N TRP A 171 -11.82 -0.39 -8.65
CA TRP A 171 -11.03 -0.75 -9.83
C TRP A 171 -11.08 0.35 -10.90
N VAL A 172 -9.90 0.75 -11.38
CA VAL A 172 -9.71 1.48 -12.63
C VAL A 172 -9.43 0.46 -13.73
N PHE A 173 -10.27 0.42 -14.77
CA PHE A 173 -10.05 -0.46 -15.91
C PHE A 173 -9.21 0.23 -16.98
N VAL A 174 -8.27 -0.50 -17.56
CA VAL A 174 -7.40 -0.03 -18.63
C VAL A 174 -7.86 -0.68 -19.93
N THR A 175 -8.16 0.15 -20.91
CA THR A 175 -8.51 -0.23 -22.29
C THR A 175 -7.36 0.11 -23.23
N ALA A 176 -7.50 -0.17 -24.53
CA ALA A 176 -6.53 0.26 -25.54
C ALA A 176 -6.36 1.80 -25.58
N ASP A 177 -7.40 2.55 -25.20
CA ASP A 177 -7.40 4.02 -25.15
C ASP A 177 -6.98 4.57 -23.77
N GLY A 178 -6.58 3.70 -22.85
CA GLY A 178 -6.16 4.05 -21.49
C GLY A 178 -7.24 3.84 -20.42
N PRO A 179 -7.11 4.49 -19.25
CA PRO A 179 -8.02 4.32 -18.12
C PRO A 179 -9.43 4.84 -18.40
N GLN A 180 -10.44 4.01 -18.16
CA GLN A 180 -11.84 4.35 -18.39
C GLN A 180 -12.75 3.84 -17.28
N VAL A 181 -13.85 4.58 -17.07
CA VAL A 181 -14.96 4.16 -16.21
C VAL A 181 -15.83 3.20 -17.00
N LEU A 182 -15.91 1.95 -16.55
CA LEU A 182 -16.68 0.88 -17.17
C LEU A 182 -17.74 0.35 -16.21
N THR A 183 -18.81 -0.23 -16.77
CA THR A 183 -19.80 -1.01 -16.02
C THR A 183 -19.64 -2.48 -16.36
N PRO A 184 -19.15 -3.33 -15.43
CA PRO A 184 -18.96 -4.74 -15.74
C PRO A 184 -20.26 -5.53 -15.93
N PRO A 185 -20.27 -6.57 -16.78
CA PRO A 185 -19.13 -7.04 -17.58
C PRO A 185 -18.90 -6.14 -18.81
N ALA A 186 -17.73 -5.51 -18.89
CA ALA A 186 -17.38 -4.64 -20.01
C ALA A 186 -16.35 -5.34 -20.90
N THR A 187 -16.58 -5.34 -22.21
CA THR A 187 -15.67 -5.88 -23.21
C THR A 187 -14.56 -4.87 -23.50
N GLY A 188 -13.31 -5.33 -23.65
CA GLY A 188 -12.18 -4.47 -24.05
C GLY A 188 -11.26 -4.00 -22.92
N ALA A 189 -11.48 -4.43 -21.68
CA ALA A 189 -10.51 -4.23 -20.61
C ALA A 189 -9.28 -5.12 -20.82
N VAL A 190 -8.11 -4.49 -21.01
CA VAL A 190 -6.80 -5.16 -21.12
C VAL A 190 -6.26 -5.49 -19.73
N GLY A 191 -6.61 -4.69 -18.73
CA GLY A 191 -6.21 -4.87 -17.35
C GLY A 191 -7.01 -4.00 -16.39
N ARG A 192 -6.70 -4.10 -15.11
CA ARG A 192 -7.24 -3.22 -14.08
C ARG A 192 -6.22 -3.00 -12.98
N TYR A 193 -6.27 -1.84 -12.38
CA TYR A 193 -5.49 -1.49 -11.19
C TYR A 193 -6.36 -0.73 -10.21
N ALA A 194 -5.92 -0.67 -8.97
CA ALA A 194 -6.53 0.15 -7.92
C ALA A 194 -5.38 0.71 -7.08
N PHE A 195 -5.58 1.86 -6.46
CA PHE A 195 -4.49 2.52 -5.74
C PHE A 195 -4.98 3.21 -4.47
N ALA A 196 -4.05 3.34 -3.52
CA ALA A 196 -4.14 4.19 -2.34
C ALA A 196 -2.81 4.93 -2.21
N ILE A 197 -2.88 6.23 -1.99
CA ILE A 197 -1.74 7.15 -1.88
C ILE A 197 -1.71 7.64 -0.45
N TYR A 198 -0.58 7.44 0.20
CA TYR A 198 -0.36 7.85 1.58
C TYR A 198 0.72 8.93 1.64
N ASP A 199 0.52 9.87 2.55
CA ASP A 199 1.52 10.85 2.95
C ASP A 199 2.27 10.33 4.19
N GLU A 200 3.40 9.69 3.91
CA GLU A 200 4.38 9.24 4.91
C GLU A 200 5.38 10.34 5.29
N GLY A 201 5.24 11.55 4.75
CA GLY A 201 6.04 12.69 5.15
C GLY A 201 5.80 13.05 6.62
N GLY A 202 6.88 13.14 7.40
CA GLY A 202 6.88 13.75 8.72
C GLY A 202 7.39 15.19 8.61
N LEU A 203 6.62 16.16 9.11
CA LEU A 203 7.12 17.51 9.31
C LEU A 203 7.67 17.60 10.73
N LEU A 204 8.99 17.55 10.85
CA LEU A 204 9.67 17.90 12.09
C LEU A 204 9.88 19.42 12.08
N ASP A 205 9.37 20.13 13.08
CA ASP A 205 9.60 21.57 13.23
C ASP A 205 11.12 21.81 13.25
N ILE A 206 11.63 22.59 12.29
CA ILE A 206 13.07 22.86 12.14
C ILE A 206 13.65 23.65 13.32
N ASN A 207 12.81 24.32 14.12
CA ASN A 207 13.25 24.96 15.36
C ASN A 207 13.47 23.96 16.51
N VAL A 208 12.90 22.76 16.38
CA VAL A 208 13.00 21.63 17.31
C VAL A 208 13.99 20.58 16.78
N ALA A 209 14.10 20.43 15.46
CA ALA A 209 15.01 19.53 14.78
C ALA A 209 16.47 20.03 14.80
N GLY A 210 17.40 19.20 15.27
CA GLY A 210 18.84 19.42 15.17
C GLY A 210 19.47 20.15 16.35
N PHE A 211 18.73 20.40 17.43
CA PHE A 211 19.29 21.02 18.62
C PHE A 211 18.88 20.30 19.92
N PRO A 212 19.81 19.69 20.69
CA PRO A 212 19.50 19.28 22.05
C PRO A 212 19.39 20.52 22.94
N TYR A 213 18.18 20.86 23.38
CA TYR A 213 17.96 21.81 24.47
C TYR A 213 18.46 21.18 25.78
N SER A 214 19.35 21.87 26.48
CA SER A 214 19.68 21.50 27.86
C SER A 214 18.77 22.30 28.80
N PRO A 215 17.86 21.64 29.54
CA PRO A 215 17.09 22.33 30.55
C PRO A 215 18.03 22.86 31.65
N LYS A 216 17.74 24.07 32.10
CA LYS A 216 18.44 24.77 33.17
C LYS A 216 18.60 23.87 34.41
N SER A 217 19.83 23.63 34.87
CA SER A 217 20.03 23.31 36.29
C SER A 217 19.61 24.54 37.11
N PRO A 218 18.78 24.41 38.16
CA PRO A 218 18.13 25.54 38.83
C PRO A 218 19.06 26.61 39.44
N ALA A 219 20.39 26.48 39.32
CA ALA A 219 21.37 27.30 40.01
C ALA A 219 22.11 28.39 39.18
N SER A 220 21.85 28.61 37.88
CA SER A 220 22.51 29.73 37.18
C SER A 220 21.64 30.44 36.13
N ALA A 221 21.69 31.77 36.14
CA ALA A 221 20.86 32.70 35.37
C ALA A 221 21.43 33.02 33.97
N ALA A 222 21.92 32.01 33.23
CA ALA A 222 22.22 32.18 31.82
C ALA A 222 20.98 31.82 30.97
N ALA A 223 20.74 32.55 29.88
CA ALA A 223 19.63 32.30 28.97
C ALA A 223 19.64 30.83 28.47
N PRO A 224 18.47 30.20 28.27
CA PRO A 224 18.41 28.86 27.69
C PRO A 224 19.18 28.86 26.36
N GLY A 225 20.13 27.94 26.22
CA GLY A 225 21.03 27.97 25.09
C GLY A 225 21.83 26.69 24.93
N VAL A 226 22.20 26.47 23.69
CA VAL A 226 23.18 25.50 23.21
C VAL A 226 24.46 25.55 24.06
N PRO A 227 24.95 24.44 24.63
CA PRO A 227 26.30 24.39 25.20
C PRO A 227 27.32 24.84 24.14
N THR A 228 28.19 25.80 24.46
CA THR A 228 29.12 26.41 23.49
C THR A 228 30.05 25.40 22.80
N THR A 229 30.19 24.20 23.35
CA THR A 229 30.90 23.05 22.78
C THR A 229 30.23 22.44 21.55
N ASP A 230 28.93 22.65 21.36
CA ASP A 230 28.13 22.00 20.30
C ASP A 230 27.65 22.97 19.21
N VAL A 231 27.90 24.28 19.35
CA VAL A 231 27.56 25.33 18.34
C VAL A 231 28.21 25.07 16.98
N GLY A 232 29.39 24.44 16.95
CA GLY A 232 30.13 24.12 15.72
C GLY A 232 29.76 22.79 15.05
N ARG A 233 28.96 21.94 15.72
CA ARG A 233 28.57 20.61 15.21
C ARG A 233 27.22 20.68 14.48
N LYS A 234 27.15 21.46 13.39
CA LYS A 234 25.99 21.51 12.47
C LYS A 234 25.93 20.26 11.56
N GLY A 235 26.07 19.06 12.14
CA GLY A 235 26.16 17.81 11.40
C GLY A 235 25.08 16.80 11.83
N ILE A 236 24.26 16.42 10.86
CA ILE A 236 23.15 15.44 10.84
C ILE A 236 21.97 15.73 11.77
N VAL A 237 20.75 15.72 11.20
CA VAL A 237 19.44 15.98 11.83
C VAL A 237 19.01 14.83 12.75
N ALA A 238 19.93 14.23 13.50
CA ALA A 238 19.72 12.97 14.20
C ALA A 238 18.86 13.10 15.48
N LEU A 239 18.65 14.32 15.99
CA LEU A 239 18.02 14.56 17.29
C LEU A 239 17.08 15.76 17.20
N ALA A 240 15.89 15.64 17.77
CA ALA A 240 14.92 16.73 17.93
C ALA A 240 14.61 16.92 19.41
N ASP A 241 14.70 18.14 19.92
CA ASP A 241 14.30 18.43 21.31
C ASP A 241 12.81 18.76 21.40
N LEU A 242 12.03 17.78 21.84
CA LEU A 242 10.57 17.88 21.92
C LEU A 242 10.10 18.72 23.12
N THR A 243 11.01 19.22 23.97
CA THR A 243 10.64 20.09 25.10
C THR A 243 10.33 21.53 24.68
N GLY A 244 10.68 21.92 23.44
CA GLY A 244 10.37 23.24 22.87
C GLY A 244 8.95 23.41 22.32
N LEU A 245 8.13 22.36 22.30
CA LEU A 245 6.73 22.44 21.85
C LEU A 245 5.88 23.24 22.85
N PRO A 246 4.96 24.12 22.37
CA PRO A 246 4.17 24.98 23.25
C PRO A 246 3.37 24.16 24.26
N THR A 247 3.58 24.43 25.54
CA THR A 247 2.98 23.69 26.69
C THR A 247 1.49 24.03 26.94
N SER A 248 0.89 24.89 26.11
CA SER A 248 -0.50 25.34 26.23
C SER A 248 -1.27 25.04 24.94
N PRO A 249 -2.45 24.39 25.02
CA PRO A 249 -3.21 24.02 23.83
C PRO A 249 -3.75 25.27 23.13
N THR A 250 -3.33 25.50 21.88
CA THR A 250 -4.13 26.30 20.96
C THR A 250 -5.02 25.32 20.20
N VAL A 251 -6.25 25.23 20.66
CA VAL A 251 -7.28 24.29 20.22
C VAL A 251 -7.48 24.34 18.69
N ILE A 252 -7.39 23.19 18.01
CA ILE A 252 -8.15 22.92 16.78
C ILE A 252 -9.25 21.92 17.19
N THR A 253 -10.43 22.46 17.54
CA THR A 253 -11.59 21.84 18.24
C THR A 253 -12.01 20.49 17.65
N ALA A 254 -12.40 19.44 18.40
CA ALA A 254 -13.52 19.43 19.35
C ALA A 254 -13.47 18.40 20.51
N THR A 255 -13.83 18.93 21.69
CA THR A 255 -14.67 18.33 22.76
C THR A 255 -14.21 17.04 23.44
N THR A 256 -13.16 17.13 24.26
CA THR A 256 -13.16 16.81 25.70
C THR A 256 -11.77 17.14 26.25
N SER A 257 -11.68 18.18 27.05
CA SER A 257 -10.45 18.60 27.71
C SER A 257 -10.18 17.77 28.95
N THR A 258 -9.13 16.94 28.92
CA THR A 258 -8.43 16.54 30.15
C THR A 258 -7.05 17.19 30.12
N PRO A 259 -6.74 18.13 31.04
CA PRO A 259 -5.41 18.73 31.14
C PRO A 259 -4.40 17.67 31.61
N GLY A 260 -3.33 17.43 30.86
CA GLY A 260 -2.20 16.64 31.36
C GLY A 260 -1.27 16.08 30.29
N SER A 261 -0.07 16.67 30.20
CA SER A 261 1.16 16.11 29.65
C SER A 261 1.23 15.79 28.14
N TRP A 262 1.82 16.71 27.37
CA TRP A 262 2.54 16.41 26.11
C TRP A 262 3.78 15.51 26.30
N HIS A 263 3.95 14.91 27.47
CA HIS A 263 5.03 13.97 27.79
C HIS A 263 4.59 12.50 27.71
N SER A 264 3.35 12.20 27.31
CA SER A 264 3.03 10.83 26.91
C SER A 264 3.65 10.55 25.54
N ALA A 265 4.12 9.33 25.34
CA ALA A 265 4.71 8.90 24.08
C ALA A 265 3.77 9.14 22.89
N ASP A 266 2.46 9.17 23.13
CA ASP A 266 1.39 9.34 22.14
C ASP A 266 1.38 10.75 21.56
N SER A 267 1.46 11.78 22.42
CA SER A 267 1.55 13.17 21.99
C SER A 267 2.84 13.51 21.25
N ILE A 268 3.94 12.80 21.56
CA ILE A 268 5.20 12.87 20.82
C ILE A 268 5.10 12.12 19.48
N SER A 269 4.38 11.01 19.43
CA SER A 269 4.07 10.25 18.21
C SER A 269 3.21 11.07 17.24
N ASP A 270 2.32 11.92 17.76
CA ASP A 270 1.51 12.86 16.97
C ASP A 270 2.35 14.01 16.37
N CYS A 271 3.40 14.46 17.05
CA CYS A 271 4.31 15.52 16.58
C CYS A 271 5.45 14.99 15.69
N VAL A 272 6.00 13.82 16.02
CA VAL A 272 7.01 13.10 15.24
C VAL A 272 6.32 11.91 14.61
N GLY A 273 5.50 12.19 13.61
CA GLY A 273 4.67 11.19 12.94
C GLY A 273 5.49 10.18 12.16
N TRP A 274 6.02 9.16 12.83
CA TRP A 274 6.12 7.85 12.21
C TRP A 274 4.71 7.29 12.17
N LYS A 275 3.98 7.64 11.10
CA LYS A 275 2.55 7.38 10.98
C LYS A 275 2.25 5.91 10.61
N ASN A 276 2.94 4.96 11.25
CA ASN A 276 2.78 3.53 11.04
C ASN A 276 2.03 2.91 12.24
N TYR A 277 0.77 2.53 12.03
CA TYR A 277 -0.14 1.92 13.00
C TYR A 277 0.20 0.45 13.35
N ALA A 278 1.34 -0.09 12.89
CA ALA A 278 1.82 -1.41 13.30
C ALA A 278 2.27 -1.43 14.77
N THR A 279 2.78 -0.30 15.27
CA THR A 279 3.42 -0.19 16.59
C THR A 279 2.75 0.81 17.54
N VAL A 280 1.73 1.55 17.08
CA VAL A 280 1.03 2.53 17.92
C VAL A 280 0.16 1.78 18.93
N GLN A 281 0.70 1.62 20.14
CA GLN A 281 -0.10 1.45 21.35
C GLN A 281 -0.43 2.84 21.89
N PRO A 282 -1.67 3.11 22.31
CA PRO A 282 -2.00 4.32 23.08
C PRO A 282 -1.42 4.27 24.50
#